data_AF-D5ABS5-F1
#
_entry.id   AF-D5ABS5-F1
#
_cell.length_a   1.000
_cell.length_b   1.000
_cell.length_c   1.000
_cell.angle_alpha   90.00
_cell.angle_beta   90.00
_cell.angle_gamma   90.00
#
_symmetry.space_group_name_H-M   'P 1'
#
loop_
_entity.id
_entity.type
_entity.pdbx_description
1 polymer ?
#
loop_
_entity_poly.entity_id
_entity_poly.type
_entity_poly.pdbx_seq_one_letter_code
_entity_poly.pdbx_strand_id
1 'polypeptide(L)'
;MARKMETIHDLIEEGKTRALVWLICILSLAYFLSLTSKWVWLNIPISFLIISVLRYLSLEVEIHRRGPTICQPSYLSYLQSRQLSPHDPLLFLARDKMKWKRNIDSPVVEVAVDEFTHKIVQEFVTDLWYSSITPDQEVPEQIRLLINDVIGEISQRVRHINLIDLLTRDMVDLIGSHLELYRRNQARIGVHVMGTLSSEERDERLKHCLAAAKELHPALISPEDEYKVLKRLMGGVVAVVLRPQEAQCPIVRCLAQELLACVVMQPIMNFASPGLASDEFCHSACMLLG
;
A
#
# COMPACT_ATOMS: atom_id res chain seq x y z
N MET A 1 41.80 13.81 19.27
CA MET A 1 40.82 14.90 19.46
C MET A 1 40.60 15.73 18.20
N ALA A 2 41.64 16.10 17.44
CA ALA A 2 41.53 16.87 16.19
C ALA A 2 40.54 16.29 15.16
N ARG A 3 40.61 14.98 14.88
CA ARG A 3 39.73 14.30 13.89
C ARG A 3 38.23 14.40 14.22
N LYS A 4 37.85 14.45 15.50
CA LYS A 4 36.44 14.59 15.93
C LYS A 4 35.94 16.03 15.79
N MET A 5 36.85 17.00 15.85
CA MET A 5 36.55 18.42 15.74
C MET A 5 36.35 18.82 14.27
N GLU A 6 37.11 18.21 13.35
CA GLU A 6 36.90 18.31 11.90
C GLU A 6 35.53 17.77 11.47
N THR A 7 35.09 16.62 12.00
CA THR A 7 33.77 16.04 11.66
C THR A 7 32.59 16.92 12.11
N ILE A 8 32.72 17.61 13.25
CA ILE A 8 31.67 18.53 13.75
C ILE A 8 31.64 19.80 12.89
N HIS A 9 32.80 20.29 12.45
CA HIS A 9 32.87 21.43 11.56
C HIS A 9 32.24 21.13 10.19
N ASP A 10 32.51 19.94 9.63
CA ASP A 10 31.89 19.46 8.38
C ASP A 10 30.37 19.32 8.50
N LEU A 11 29.87 18.80 9.63
CA LEU A 11 28.42 18.71 9.88
C LEU A 11 27.74 20.09 9.97
N ILE A 12 28.45 21.09 10.49
CA ILE A 12 27.95 22.47 10.59
C ILE A 12 27.97 23.16 9.23
N GLU A 13 29.03 22.99 8.44
CA GLU A 13 29.12 23.48 7.05
C GLU A 13 28.04 22.85 6.16
N GLU A 14 27.81 21.55 6.31
CA GLU A 14 26.76 20.81 5.59
C GLU A 14 25.35 21.26 6.00
N GLY A 15 25.12 21.52 7.29
CA GLY A 15 23.87 22.11 7.76
C GLY A 15 23.62 23.51 7.19
N LYS A 16 24.68 24.35 7.11
CA LYS A 16 24.62 25.72 6.61
C LYS A 16 24.34 25.77 5.11
N THR A 17 25.00 24.91 4.33
CA THR A 17 24.77 24.80 2.88
C THR A 17 23.36 24.32 2.57
N ARG A 18 22.84 23.33 3.31
CA ARG A 18 21.45 22.88 3.18
C ARG A 18 20.45 23.97 3.53
N ALA A 19 20.68 24.72 4.60
CA ALA A 19 19.82 25.85 4.98
C ALA A 19 19.81 26.97 3.92
N LEU A 20 20.95 27.26 3.30
CA LEU A 20 21.05 28.22 2.19
C LEU A 20 20.30 27.74 0.95
N VAL A 21 20.39 26.45 0.60
CA VAL A 21 19.62 25.87 -0.51
C VAL A 21 18.12 25.99 -0.26
N TRP A 22 17.65 25.67 0.95
CA TRP A 22 16.24 25.84 1.32
C TRP A 22 15.78 27.30 1.25
N LEU A 23 16.59 28.24 1.74
CA LEU A 23 16.29 29.67 1.66
C LEU A 23 16.17 30.14 0.19
N ILE A 24 17.10 29.72 -0.68
CA ILE A 24 17.08 30.04 -2.11
C ILE A 24 15.86 29.44 -2.79
N CYS A 25 15.48 28.20 -2.45
CA CYS A 25 14.27 27.55 -2.97
C CYS A 25 13.00 28.29 -2.53
N ILE A 26 12.90 28.70 -1.26
CA ILE A 26 11.74 29.44 -0.73
C ILE A 26 11.65 30.84 -1.38
N LEU A 27 12.78 31.55 -1.52
CA LEU A 27 12.83 32.86 -2.18
C LEU A 27 12.48 32.76 -3.67
N SER A 28 12.97 31.73 -4.36
CA SER A 28 12.63 31.45 -5.76
C SER A 28 11.14 31.15 -5.89
N LEU A 29 10.59 30.31 -5.01
CA LEU A 29 9.16 29.98 -4.96
C LEU A 29 8.30 31.24 -4.72
N ALA A 30 8.68 32.09 -3.77
CA ALA A 30 7.99 33.35 -3.50
C ALA A 30 8.08 34.34 -4.68
N TYR A 31 9.23 34.41 -5.36
CA TYR A 31 9.42 35.22 -6.56
C TYR A 31 8.56 34.74 -7.73
N PHE A 32 8.52 33.41 -7.98
CA PHE A 32 7.64 32.82 -8.99
C PHE A 32 6.17 33.05 -8.67
N LEU A 33 5.74 32.85 -7.42
CA LEU A 33 4.36 33.14 -7.00
C LEU A 33 3.99 34.62 -7.18
N SER A 34 4.92 35.55 -6.93
CA SER A 34 4.74 36.99 -7.12
C SER A 34 4.58 37.39 -8.61
N LEU A 35 5.31 36.72 -9.51
CA LEU A 35 5.18 36.90 -10.97
C LEU A 35 3.88 36.32 -11.55
N THR A 36 3.17 35.44 -10.82
CA THR A 36 2.06 34.62 -11.32
C THR A 36 0.68 35.31 -11.23
N SER A 37 0.62 36.59 -10.83
CA SER A 37 -0.66 37.31 -10.63
C SER A 37 -1.50 37.57 -11.89
N LYS A 38 -1.05 37.20 -13.10
CA LYS A 38 -1.78 37.47 -14.36
C LYS A 38 -2.19 36.24 -15.20
N TRP A 39 -1.67 35.03 -14.94
CA TRP A 39 -1.93 33.87 -15.82
C TRP A 39 -2.13 32.58 -15.03
N VAL A 40 -3.40 32.24 -14.75
CA VAL A 40 -3.82 31.04 -13.99
C VAL A 40 -3.33 29.73 -14.62
N TRP A 41 -3.19 29.68 -15.96
CA TRP A 41 -2.77 28.49 -16.70
C TRP A 41 -1.31 28.09 -16.50
N LEU A 42 -0.43 29.04 -16.15
CA LEU A 42 0.98 28.75 -15.83
C LEU A 42 1.16 28.23 -14.40
N ASN A 43 0.16 28.40 -13.53
CA ASN A 43 0.25 28.05 -12.12
C ASN A 43 0.09 26.54 -11.86
N ILE A 44 -0.64 25.85 -12.74
CA ILE A 44 -0.88 24.40 -12.69
C ILE A 44 0.42 23.60 -12.90
N PRO A 45 1.20 23.80 -13.98
CA PRO A 45 2.44 23.04 -14.19
C PRO A 45 3.50 23.34 -13.13
N ILE A 46 3.57 24.60 -12.65
CA ILE A 46 4.52 25.00 -11.61
C ILE A 46 4.18 24.34 -10.27
N SER A 47 2.88 24.31 -9.91
CA SER A 47 2.42 23.64 -8.69
C SER A 47 2.68 22.13 -8.74
N PHE A 48 2.50 21.50 -9.90
CA PHE A 48 2.82 20.08 -10.09
C PHE A 48 4.34 19.82 -9.94
N LEU A 49 5.19 20.68 -10.52
CA LEU A 49 6.64 20.60 -10.35
C LEU A 49 7.05 20.75 -8.87
N ILE A 50 6.46 21.69 -8.15
CA ILE A 50 6.73 21.92 -6.73
C ILE A 50 6.31 20.72 -5.90
N ILE A 51 5.12 20.16 -6.14
CA ILE A 51 4.64 18.94 -5.45
C ILE A 51 5.55 17.76 -5.77
N SER A 52 5.98 17.60 -7.03
CA SER A 52 6.90 16.53 -7.43
C SER A 52 8.26 16.64 -6.74
N VAL A 53 8.83 17.84 -6.68
CA VAL A 53 10.11 18.09 -5.98
C VAL A 53 9.96 17.90 -4.47
N LEU A 54 8.86 18.36 -3.87
CA LEU A 54 8.59 18.17 -2.44
C LEU A 54 8.43 16.69 -2.09
N ARG A 55 7.76 15.91 -2.95
CA ARG A 55 7.61 14.45 -2.79
C ARG A 55 8.94 13.74 -2.94
N TYR A 56 9.75 14.10 -3.95
CA TYR A 56 11.10 13.58 -4.14
C TYR A 56 11.98 13.83 -2.91
N LEU A 57 11.99 15.06 -2.39
CA LEU A 57 12.76 15.42 -1.20
C LEU A 57 12.22 14.73 0.07
N SER A 58 10.90 14.58 0.21
CA SER A 58 10.31 13.86 1.35
C SER A 58 10.67 12.37 1.33
N LEU A 59 10.72 11.76 0.14
CA LEU A 59 11.21 10.39 -0.06
C LEU A 59 12.70 10.27 0.29
N GLU A 60 13.53 11.22 -0.15
CA GLU A 60 14.97 11.21 0.12
C GLU A 60 15.30 11.44 1.61
N VAL A 61 14.52 12.27 2.31
CA VAL A 61 14.64 12.52 3.76
C VAL A 61 14.15 11.32 4.58
N GLU A 62 13.12 10.60 4.13
CA GLU A 62 12.64 9.38 4.79
C GLU A 62 13.61 8.20 4.59
N ILE A 63 14.29 8.15 3.44
CA ILE A 63 15.40 7.22 3.17
C ILE A 63 16.61 7.55 4.05
N HIS A 64 16.96 8.83 4.23
CA HIS A 64 18.08 9.25 5.10
C HIS A 64 17.79 9.14 6.61
N ARG A 65 16.52 9.12 7.04
CA ARG A 65 16.16 8.85 8.44
C ARG A 65 16.39 7.39 8.85
N ARG A 66 16.54 6.48 7.88
CA ARG A 66 17.21 5.18 8.12
C ARG A 66 18.71 5.42 8.01
N GLY A 67 19.33 5.83 9.12
CA GLY A 67 20.77 6.05 9.18
C GLY A 67 21.57 4.80 8.74
N PRO A 68 22.83 4.97 8.32
CA PRO A 68 23.65 3.88 7.81
C PRO A 68 23.93 2.87 8.93
N THR A 69 23.35 1.67 8.80
CA THR A 69 23.74 0.53 9.63
C THR A 69 25.18 0.16 9.33
N ILE A 70 26.04 0.33 10.34
CA ILE A 70 27.41 -0.17 10.37
C ILE A 70 27.38 -1.68 10.12
N CYS A 71 27.97 -2.12 9.00
CA CYS A 71 28.14 -3.52 8.67
C CYS A 71 29.05 -4.21 9.71
N GLN A 72 28.51 -5.12 10.51
CA GLN A 72 29.30 -6.21 11.08
C GLN A 72 29.33 -7.37 10.09
N PRO A 73 30.50 -7.95 9.77
CA PRO A 73 30.55 -9.16 8.96
C PRO A 73 30.28 -10.40 9.82
N SER A 74 29.69 -11.42 9.20
CA SER A 74 29.77 -12.86 9.53
C SER A 74 28.57 -13.52 10.21
N TYR A 75 27.65 -14.04 9.38
CA TYR A 75 26.93 -15.31 9.63
C TYR A 75 26.42 -15.93 8.30
N LEU A 76 26.01 -15.09 7.34
CA LEU A 76 25.48 -15.54 6.03
C LEU A 76 26.52 -16.25 5.14
N SER A 77 27.79 -15.85 5.18
CA SER A 77 28.87 -16.51 4.42
C SER A 77 29.14 -17.95 4.90
N TYR A 78 28.84 -18.27 6.16
CA TYR A 78 28.98 -19.62 6.71
C TYR A 78 27.82 -20.53 6.31
N LEU A 79 26.61 -19.99 6.11
CA LEU A 79 25.45 -20.76 5.64
C LEU A 79 25.52 -21.02 4.13
N GLN A 80 26.09 -20.09 3.36
CA GLN A 80 26.26 -20.23 1.91
C GLN A 80 27.17 -21.41 1.53
N SER A 81 28.17 -21.75 2.36
CA SER A 81 29.07 -22.88 2.10
C SER A 81 28.44 -24.26 2.38
N ARG A 82 27.30 -24.33 3.09
CA ARG A 82 26.61 -25.59 3.39
C ARG A 82 25.48 -25.97 2.41
N GLN A 83 25.08 -25.09 1.50
CA GLN A 83 23.90 -25.32 0.65
C GLN A 83 24.16 -25.82 -0.78
N LEU A 84 25.41 -25.92 -1.24
CA LEU A 84 25.69 -26.43 -2.59
C LEU A 84 26.01 -27.93 -2.55
N SER A 85 24.96 -28.74 -2.50
CA SER A 85 24.97 -30.16 -2.83
C SER A 85 24.36 -30.38 -4.23
N PRO A 86 24.86 -31.31 -5.06
CA PRO A 86 24.67 -31.32 -6.52
C PRO A 86 23.31 -31.84 -7.04
N HIS A 87 22.24 -31.69 -6.26
CA HIS A 87 20.88 -32.00 -6.72
C HIS A 87 20.12 -30.70 -6.94
N ASP A 88 20.21 -30.18 -8.17
CA ASP A 88 19.75 -28.84 -8.57
C ASP A 88 18.24 -28.60 -8.34
N PRO A 89 17.85 -27.69 -7.43
CA PRO A 89 16.48 -27.18 -7.29
C PRO A 89 16.07 -26.26 -8.46
N LEU A 90 17.05 -25.82 -9.27
CA LEU A 90 16.87 -24.85 -10.35
C LEU A 90 16.01 -25.40 -11.51
N LEU A 91 15.98 -26.73 -11.72
CA LEU A 91 15.15 -27.37 -12.74
C LEU A 91 13.66 -27.43 -12.37
N PHE A 92 13.33 -27.54 -11.07
CA PHE A 92 11.95 -27.43 -10.59
C PHE A 92 11.45 -25.99 -10.65
N LEU A 93 12.31 -25.02 -10.29
CA LEU A 93 12.05 -23.60 -10.44
C LEU A 93 11.80 -23.19 -11.90
N ALA A 94 12.57 -23.73 -12.86
CA ALA A 94 12.38 -23.45 -14.28
C ALA A 94 11.04 -23.96 -14.84
N ARG A 95 10.50 -25.06 -14.29
CA ARG A 95 9.19 -25.61 -14.68
C ARG A 95 8.02 -24.86 -14.03
N ASP A 96 8.21 -24.32 -12.84
CA ASP A 96 7.27 -23.42 -12.17
C ASP A 96 7.22 -22.02 -12.82
N LYS A 97 8.35 -21.51 -13.36
CA LYS A 97 8.47 -20.17 -14.01
C LYS A 97 7.46 -19.86 -15.12
N MET A 98 6.85 -20.88 -15.74
CA MET A 98 5.87 -20.72 -16.83
C MET A 98 4.43 -21.05 -16.41
N LYS A 99 4.19 -21.43 -15.16
CA LYS A 99 2.85 -21.85 -14.70
C LYS A 99 1.84 -20.71 -14.78
N TRP A 100 2.23 -19.51 -14.36
CA TRP A 100 1.34 -18.35 -14.38
C TRP A 100 0.86 -17.95 -15.77
N LYS A 101 1.70 -18.07 -16.80
CA LYS A 101 1.34 -17.76 -18.19
C LYS A 101 0.19 -18.63 -18.67
N ARG A 102 0.27 -19.94 -18.39
CA ARG A 102 -0.81 -20.89 -18.69
C ARG A 102 -2.12 -20.55 -17.97
N ASN A 103 -2.05 -19.97 -16.78
CA ASN A 103 -3.22 -19.61 -16.01
C ASN A 103 -3.90 -18.32 -16.52
N ILE A 104 -3.14 -17.40 -17.12
CA ILE A 104 -3.64 -16.16 -17.70
C ILE A 104 -4.21 -16.36 -19.11
N ASP A 105 -3.65 -17.28 -19.90
CA ASP A 105 -4.17 -17.74 -21.21
C ASP A 105 -4.66 -16.58 -22.10
N SER A 106 -3.79 -15.55 -22.19
CA SER A 106 -3.93 -14.39 -23.05
C SER A 106 -2.57 -13.71 -23.19
N PRO A 107 -1.93 -13.72 -24.38
CA PRO A 107 -0.56 -13.25 -24.55
C PRO A 107 -0.41 -11.74 -24.30
N VAL A 108 -1.44 -10.96 -24.60
CA VAL A 108 -1.44 -9.51 -24.35
C VAL A 108 -1.43 -9.22 -22.84
N VAL A 109 -2.24 -9.96 -22.08
CA VAL A 109 -2.32 -9.80 -20.62
C VAL A 109 -1.06 -10.34 -19.95
N GLU A 110 -0.49 -11.43 -20.45
CA GLU A 110 0.78 -11.95 -19.96
C GLU A 110 1.90 -10.91 -20.06
N VAL A 111 2.05 -10.23 -21.21
CA VAL A 111 3.06 -9.18 -21.40
C VAL A 111 2.79 -7.99 -20.48
N ALA A 112 1.54 -7.54 -20.37
CA ALA A 112 1.18 -6.41 -19.52
C ALA A 112 1.45 -6.71 -18.03
N VAL A 113 1.12 -7.92 -17.56
CA VAL A 113 1.41 -8.36 -16.19
C VAL A 113 2.91 -8.46 -15.96
N ASP A 114 3.67 -9.02 -16.91
CA ASP A 114 5.13 -9.14 -16.80
C ASP A 114 5.80 -7.76 -16.68
N GLU A 115 5.40 -6.81 -17.53
CA GLU A 115 5.90 -5.43 -17.52
C GLU A 115 5.51 -4.70 -16.24
N PHE A 116 4.25 -4.81 -15.82
CA PHE A 116 3.75 -4.21 -14.59
C PHE A 116 4.50 -4.71 -13.36
N THR A 117 4.63 -6.03 -13.21
CA THR A 117 5.35 -6.63 -12.09
C THR A 117 6.83 -6.30 -12.13
N HIS A 118 7.45 -6.25 -13.33
CA HIS A 118 8.83 -5.81 -13.48
C HIS A 118 9.01 -4.38 -12.96
N LYS A 119 8.10 -3.45 -13.29
CA LYS A 119 8.16 -2.07 -12.79
C LYS A 119 7.97 -1.98 -11.28
N ILE A 120 7.06 -2.76 -10.70
CA ILE A 120 6.90 -2.84 -9.23
C ILE A 120 8.21 -3.30 -8.57
N VAL A 121 8.79 -4.40 -9.05
CA VAL A 121 9.99 -4.95 -8.43
C VAL A 121 11.20 -4.04 -8.65
N GLN A 122 11.29 -3.40 -9.82
CA GLN A 122 12.32 -2.41 -10.09
C GLN A 122 12.24 -1.26 -9.07
N GLU A 123 11.08 -0.60 -8.98
CA GLU A 123 10.91 0.60 -8.16
C GLU A 123 10.98 0.30 -6.66
N PHE A 124 10.22 -0.70 -6.18
CA PHE A 124 10.03 -0.93 -4.74
C PHE A 124 11.01 -1.91 -4.10
N VAL A 125 11.70 -2.74 -4.89
CA VAL A 125 12.67 -3.71 -4.38
C VAL A 125 14.08 -3.33 -4.80
N THR A 126 14.32 -3.24 -6.10
CA THR A 126 15.66 -3.10 -6.67
C THR A 126 16.24 -1.72 -6.38
N ASP A 127 15.55 -0.67 -6.82
CA ASP A 127 16.00 0.71 -6.76
C ASP A 127 15.89 1.28 -5.34
N LEU A 128 14.82 0.89 -4.61
CA LEU A 128 14.57 1.42 -3.27
C LEU A 128 15.58 0.96 -2.22
N TRP A 129 16.00 -0.31 -2.23
CA TRP A 129 16.88 -0.82 -1.16
C TRP A 129 17.80 -1.98 -1.55
N TYR A 130 17.40 -2.89 -2.45
CA TYR A 130 18.16 -4.12 -2.68
C TYR A 130 19.51 -3.86 -3.37
N SER A 131 19.53 -2.99 -4.39
CA SER A 131 20.76 -2.61 -5.12
C SER A 131 21.82 -1.94 -4.23
N SER A 132 21.39 -1.30 -3.13
CA SER A 132 22.31 -0.68 -2.16
C SER A 132 23.05 -1.72 -1.31
N ILE A 133 22.52 -2.93 -1.20
CA ILE A 133 23.06 -4.03 -0.39
C ILE A 133 23.90 -4.96 -1.27
N THR A 134 23.42 -5.26 -2.48
CA THR A 134 24.05 -6.27 -3.33
C THR A 134 23.72 -6.06 -4.81
N PRO A 135 24.66 -6.36 -5.72
CA PRO A 135 24.45 -6.23 -7.17
C PRO A 135 23.68 -7.41 -7.79
N ASP A 136 23.42 -8.47 -7.02
CA ASP A 136 22.66 -9.64 -7.44
C ASP A 136 21.25 -9.28 -7.92
N GLN A 137 20.69 -10.07 -8.82
CA GLN A 137 19.33 -9.90 -9.34
C GLN A 137 18.48 -11.17 -9.18
N GLU A 138 19.01 -12.23 -8.58
CA GLU A 138 18.27 -13.49 -8.43
C GLU A 138 17.06 -13.32 -7.51
N VAL A 139 17.21 -12.61 -6.39
CA VAL A 139 16.10 -12.39 -5.44
C VAL A 139 15.01 -11.48 -6.01
N PRO A 140 15.31 -10.30 -6.60
CA PRO A 140 14.30 -9.50 -7.29
C PRO A 140 13.54 -10.29 -8.37
N GLU A 141 14.25 -11.08 -9.19
CA GLU A 141 13.61 -11.90 -10.21
C GLU A 141 12.72 -13.00 -9.61
N GLN A 142 13.11 -13.60 -8.50
CA GLN A 142 12.25 -14.56 -7.78
C GLN A 142 10.98 -13.90 -7.22
N ILE A 143 11.08 -12.68 -6.68
CA ILE A 143 9.92 -11.92 -6.21
C ILE A 143 8.97 -11.61 -7.37
N ARG A 144 9.51 -11.20 -8.52
CA ARG A 144 8.73 -10.93 -9.73
C ARG A 144 7.94 -12.16 -10.18
N LEU A 145 8.61 -13.32 -10.23
CA LEU A 145 7.97 -14.59 -10.59
C LEU A 145 6.90 -14.99 -9.58
N LEU A 146 7.15 -14.81 -8.29
CA LEU A 146 6.17 -15.09 -7.25
C LEU A 146 4.91 -14.24 -7.40
N ILE A 147 5.06 -12.93 -7.65
CA ILE A 147 3.92 -12.03 -7.88
C ILE A 147 3.14 -12.47 -9.12
N ASN A 148 3.84 -12.78 -10.21
CA ASN A 148 3.21 -13.28 -11.43
C ASN A 148 2.46 -14.61 -11.20
N ASP A 149 3.02 -15.54 -10.43
CA ASP A 149 2.36 -16.79 -10.02
C ASP A 149 1.07 -16.52 -9.23
N VAL A 150 1.11 -15.58 -8.27
CA VAL A 150 -0.08 -15.15 -7.54
C VAL A 150 -1.15 -14.57 -8.47
N ILE A 151 -0.76 -13.66 -9.38
CA ILE A 151 -1.67 -13.07 -10.36
C ILE A 151 -2.27 -14.14 -11.28
N GLY A 152 -1.45 -15.09 -11.73
CA GLY A 152 -1.90 -16.22 -12.55
C GLY A 152 -2.94 -17.07 -11.83
N GLU A 153 -2.68 -17.49 -10.58
CA GLU A 153 -3.62 -18.26 -9.77
C GLU A 153 -4.94 -17.51 -9.51
N ILE A 154 -4.88 -16.19 -9.29
CA ILE A 154 -6.08 -15.35 -9.17
C ILE A 154 -6.84 -15.31 -10.51
N SER A 155 -6.13 -15.07 -11.62
CA SER A 155 -6.73 -15.00 -12.96
C SER A 155 -7.48 -16.29 -13.32
N GLN A 156 -6.87 -17.45 -13.03
CA GLN A 156 -7.51 -18.75 -13.23
C GLN A 156 -8.81 -18.87 -12.43
N ARG A 157 -8.83 -18.43 -11.16
CA ARG A 157 -10.03 -18.52 -10.32
C ARG A 157 -11.12 -17.56 -10.79
N VAL A 158 -10.76 -16.34 -11.16
CA VAL A 158 -11.71 -15.33 -11.66
C VAL A 158 -12.39 -15.80 -12.93
N ARG A 159 -11.70 -16.53 -13.81
CA ARG A 159 -12.30 -17.13 -15.02
C ARG A 159 -13.43 -18.11 -14.72
N HIS A 160 -13.43 -18.75 -13.54
CA HIS A 160 -14.50 -19.67 -13.13
C HIS A 160 -15.67 -18.95 -12.45
N ILE A 161 -15.58 -17.64 -12.23
CA ILE A 161 -16.67 -16.84 -11.66
C ILE A 161 -17.63 -16.46 -12.78
N ASN A 162 -18.91 -16.79 -12.60
CA ASN A 162 -19.97 -16.31 -13.48
C ASN A 162 -20.21 -14.82 -13.19
N LEU A 163 -19.56 -13.94 -13.98
CA LEU A 163 -19.67 -12.49 -13.81
C LEU A 163 -21.10 -11.99 -13.95
N ILE A 164 -21.91 -12.62 -14.81
CA ILE A 164 -23.32 -12.22 -15.00
C ILE A 164 -24.09 -12.48 -13.71
N ASP A 165 -23.99 -13.67 -13.14
CA ASP A 165 -24.66 -14.00 -11.86
C ASP A 165 -24.15 -13.11 -10.73
N LEU A 166 -22.84 -12.89 -10.66
CA LEU A 166 -22.22 -12.04 -9.64
C LEU A 166 -22.78 -10.60 -9.70
N LEU A 167 -22.82 -10.00 -10.89
CA LEU A 167 -23.24 -8.60 -11.05
C LEU A 167 -24.76 -8.43 -10.98
N THR A 168 -25.52 -9.33 -11.61
CA THR A 168 -26.97 -9.14 -11.79
C THR A 168 -27.81 -9.73 -10.66
N ARG A 169 -27.30 -10.76 -9.98
CA ARG A 169 -27.99 -11.40 -8.85
C ARG A 169 -27.30 -11.07 -7.54
N ASP A 170 -26.06 -11.54 -7.37
CA ASP A 170 -25.44 -11.53 -6.05
C ASP A 170 -25.16 -10.10 -5.54
N MET A 171 -24.68 -9.20 -6.41
CA MET A 171 -24.50 -7.78 -6.07
C MET A 171 -25.82 -7.04 -5.86
N VAL A 172 -26.82 -7.32 -6.69
CA VAL A 172 -28.14 -6.68 -6.57
C VAL A 172 -28.82 -7.11 -5.27
N ASP A 173 -28.75 -8.40 -4.93
CA ASP A 173 -29.26 -8.94 -3.67
C ASP A 173 -28.51 -8.36 -2.47
N LEU A 174 -27.18 -8.23 -2.55
CA LEU A 174 -26.38 -7.60 -1.51
C LEU A 174 -26.78 -6.13 -1.30
N ILE A 175 -26.82 -5.32 -2.35
CA ILE A 175 -27.23 -3.91 -2.28
C ILE A 175 -28.67 -3.80 -1.75
N GLY A 176 -29.57 -4.63 -2.26
CA GLY A 176 -30.96 -4.70 -1.81
C GLY A 176 -31.07 -5.00 -0.32
N SER A 177 -30.27 -5.96 0.18
CA SER A 177 -30.22 -6.29 1.61
C SER A 177 -29.73 -5.12 2.47
N HIS A 178 -28.72 -4.37 2.01
CA HIS A 178 -28.21 -3.19 2.71
C HIS A 178 -29.21 -2.03 2.69
N LEU A 179 -29.90 -1.81 1.56
CA LEU A 179 -30.95 -0.80 1.45
C LEU A 179 -32.15 -1.12 2.35
N GLU A 180 -32.55 -2.39 2.41
CA GLU A 180 -33.65 -2.82 3.28
C GLU A 180 -33.27 -2.73 4.76
N LEU A 181 -32.03 -3.08 5.11
CA LEU A 181 -31.48 -2.90 6.46
C LEU A 181 -31.50 -1.42 6.86
N TYR A 182 -31.07 -0.52 5.96
CA TYR A 182 -31.14 0.92 6.16
C TYR A 182 -32.58 1.40 6.34
N ARG A 183 -33.47 1.07 5.39
CA ARG A 183 -34.87 1.50 5.38
C ARG A 183 -35.60 1.07 6.65
N ARG A 184 -35.41 -0.17 7.10
CA ARG A 184 -36.01 -0.69 8.32
C ARG A 184 -35.51 0.04 9.56
N ASN A 185 -34.22 0.33 9.67
CA ASN A 185 -33.67 1.08 10.80
C ASN A 185 -34.03 2.57 10.75
N GLN A 186 -34.11 3.16 9.56
CA GLN A 186 -34.64 4.52 9.37
C GLN A 186 -36.11 4.62 9.80
N ALA A 187 -36.94 3.63 9.46
CA ALA A 187 -38.34 3.58 9.88
C ALA A 187 -38.50 3.49 11.40
N ARG A 188 -37.60 2.77 12.09
CA ARG A 188 -37.56 2.70 13.57
C ARG A 188 -37.22 4.04 14.22
N ILE A 189 -36.37 4.84 13.57
CA ILE A 189 -35.97 6.17 14.08
C ILE A 189 -37.04 7.23 13.72
N GLY A 190 -37.70 7.06 12.58
CA GLY A 190 -38.72 7.96 12.05
C GLY A 190 -38.20 8.76 10.86
N VAL A 191 -38.83 8.59 9.70
CA VAL A 191 -38.42 9.22 8.43
C VAL A 191 -38.40 10.74 8.52
N HIS A 192 -39.42 11.35 9.15
CA HIS A 192 -39.50 12.79 9.34
C HIS A 192 -38.39 13.31 10.26
N VAL A 193 -38.04 12.57 11.32
CA VAL A 193 -36.96 12.93 12.24
C VAL A 193 -35.63 12.92 11.50
N MET A 194 -35.37 11.90 10.67
CA MET A 194 -34.15 11.89 9.85
C MET A 194 -34.10 13.01 8.82
N GLY A 195 -35.22 13.45 8.26
CA GLY A 195 -35.25 14.58 7.34
C GLY A 195 -34.83 15.92 7.97
N THR A 196 -34.92 16.05 9.30
CA THR A 196 -34.63 17.30 10.02
C THR A 196 -33.21 17.39 10.59
N LEU A 197 -32.48 16.29 10.63
CA LEU A 197 -31.17 16.19 11.28
C LEU A 197 -30.01 16.45 10.30
N SER A 198 -28.87 16.88 10.84
CA SER A 198 -27.63 16.99 10.06
C SER A 198 -27.14 15.61 9.58
N SER A 199 -26.17 15.57 8.67
CA SER A 199 -25.64 14.28 8.20
C SER A 199 -24.98 13.47 9.31
N GLU A 200 -24.18 14.13 10.14
CA GLU A 200 -23.49 13.50 11.28
C GLU A 200 -24.47 12.97 12.32
N GLU A 201 -25.50 13.75 12.66
CA GLU A 201 -26.55 13.32 13.59
C GLU A 201 -27.38 12.15 13.07
N ARG A 202 -27.60 12.08 11.75
CA ARG A 202 -28.27 10.93 11.12
C ARG A 202 -27.43 9.68 11.23
N ASP A 203 -26.13 9.77 10.93
CA ASP A 203 -25.21 8.64 10.95
C ASP A 203 -25.03 8.08 12.37
N GLU A 204 -24.87 8.95 13.37
CA GLU A 204 -24.78 8.54 14.78
C GLU A 204 -26.05 7.85 15.27
N ARG A 205 -27.23 8.41 14.97
CA ARG A 205 -28.51 7.77 15.34
C ARG A 205 -28.71 6.44 14.63
N LEU A 206 -28.32 6.34 13.37
CA LEU A 206 -28.39 5.10 12.62
C LEU A 206 -27.45 4.04 13.22
N LYS A 207 -26.21 4.42 13.55
CA LYS A 207 -25.23 3.56 14.21
C LYS A 207 -25.76 3.03 15.54
N HIS A 208 -26.33 3.91 16.38
CA HIS A 208 -26.95 3.51 17.64
C HIS A 208 -28.13 2.55 17.45
N CYS A 209 -29.00 2.81 16.47
CA CYS A 209 -30.14 1.94 16.18
C CYS A 209 -29.71 0.55 15.68
N LEU A 210 -28.73 0.50 14.78
CA LEU A 210 -28.12 -0.74 14.28
C LEU A 210 -27.42 -1.53 15.39
N ALA A 211 -26.68 -0.84 16.26
CA ALA A 211 -26.02 -1.46 17.42
C ALA A 211 -27.05 -2.07 18.38
N ALA A 212 -28.13 -1.33 18.69
CA ALA A 212 -29.22 -1.83 19.53
C ALA A 212 -29.95 -3.03 18.88
N ALA A 213 -30.01 -3.08 17.55
CA ALA A 213 -30.55 -4.21 16.80
C ALA A 213 -29.61 -5.44 16.75
N LYS A 214 -28.33 -5.27 17.13
CA LYS A 214 -27.24 -6.23 16.87
C LYS A 214 -27.03 -6.52 15.37
N GLU A 215 -27.33 -5.54 14.52
CA GLU A 215 -27.17 -5.63 13.06
C GLU A 215 -26.06 -4.70 12.55
N LEU A 216 -25.36 -4.02 13.46
CA LEU A 216 -24.18 -3.23 13.10
C LEU A 216 -23.04 -4.15 12.67
N HIS A 217 -22.50 -3.90 11.49
CA HIS A 217 -21.36 -4.65 10.98
C HIS A 217 -20.12 -4.41 11.87
N PRO A 218 -19.33 -5.45 12.22
CA PRO A 218 -18.19 -5.31 13.13
C PRO A 218 -17.17 -4.25 12.71
N ALA A 219 -16.95 -4.08 11.40
CA ALA A 219 -16.03 -3.07 10.88
C ALA A 219 -16.45 -1.62 11.17
N LEU A 220 -17.71 -1.37 11.53
CA LEU A 220 -18.24 -0.03 11.80
C LEU A 220 -18.24 0.33 13.29
N ILE A 221 -17.77 -0.57 14.15
CA ILE A 221 -17.74 -0.36 15.61
C ILE A 221 -16.60 0.59 15.97
N SER A 222 -15.38 0.25 15.53
CA SER A 222 -14.14 0.95 15.83
C SER A 222 -13.11 0.73 14.71
N PRO A 223 -12.11 1.62 14.54
CA PRO A 223 -11.03 1.41 13.56
C PRO A 223 -10.23 0.12 13.84
N GLU A 224 -10.11 -0.29 15.11
CA GLU A 224 -9.46 -1.56 15.46
C GLU A 224 -10.27 -2.77 14.98
N ASP A 225 -11.60 -2.69 15.03
CA ASP A 225 -12.48 -3.76 14.55
C ASP A 225 -12.56 -3.80 13.03
N GLU A 226 -12.50 -2.64 12.36
CA GLU A 226 -12.30 -2.55 10.91
C GLU A 226 -11.04 -3.30 10.49
N TYR A 227 -9.91 -2.99 11.15
CA TYR A 227 -8.64 -3.67 10.90
C TYR A 227 -8.74 -5.19 11.10
N LYS A 228 -9.39 -5.66 12.18
CA LYS A 228 -9.60 -7.10 12.42
C LYS A 228 -10.41 -7.77 11.32
N VAL A 229 -11.47 -7.12 10.83
CA VAL A 229 -12.27 -7.62 9.71
C VAL A 229 -11.40 -7.73 8.46
N LEU A 230 -10.65 -6.68 8.14
CA LEU A 230 -9.78 -6.64 6.98
C LEU A 230 -8.71 -7.74 7.03
N LYS A 231 -8.04 -7.86 8.18
CA LYS A 231 -7.11 -8.93 8.47
C LYS A 231 -7.76 -10.30 8.26
N ARG A 232 -8.97 -10.53 8.78
CA ARG A 232 -9.69 -11.81 8.61
C ARG A 232 -9.98 -12.11 7.13
N LEU A 233 -10.43 -11.12 6.36
CA LEU A 233 -10.66 -11.28 4.92
C LEU A 233 -9.36 -11.65 4.20
N MET A 234 -8.26 -10.97 4.53
CA MET A 234 -6.94 -11.26 3.97
C MET A 234 -6.41 -12.63 4.37
N GLY A 235 -6.77 -13.13 5.55
CA GLY A 235 -6.49 -14.52 5.93
C GLY A 235 -7.15 -15.53 4.97
N GLY A 236 -8.37 -15.23 4.49
CA GLY A 236 -9.05 -16.01 3.46
C GLY A 236 -8.34 -15.95 2.11
N VAL A 237 -7.91 -14.76 1.68
CA VAL A 237 -7.14 -14.57 0.44
C VAL A 237 -5.81 -15.34 0.51
N VAL A 238 -5.08 -15.21 1.61
CA VAL A 238 -3.81 -15.90 1.83
C VAL A 238 -4.00 -17.43 1.82
N ALA A 239 -5.08 -17.94 2.42
CA ALA A 239 -5.40 -19.37 2.38
C ALA A 239 -5.74 -19.88 0.97
N VAL A 240 -6.26 -18.99 0.12
CA VAL A 240 -6.56 -19.27 -1.28
C VAL A 240 -5.31 -19.23 -2.15
N VAL A 241 -4.43 -18.25 -1.91
CA VAL A 241 -3.27 -17.95 -2.76
C VAL A 241 -2.03 -18.80 -2.42
N LEU A 242 -1.76 -19.04 -1.13
CA LEU A 242 -0.58 -19.80 -0.72
C LEU A 242 -0.68 -21.28 -1.12
N ARG A 243 0.46 -21.86 -1.53
CA ARG A 243 0.54 -23.30 -1.78
C ARG A 243 0.36 -24.08 -0.47
N PRO A 244 -0.15 -25.32 -0.52
CA PRO A 244 -0.34 -26.14 0.68
C PRO A 244 0.94 -26.32 1.51
N GLN A 245 2.13 -26.26 0.89
CA GLN A 245 3.41 -26.37 1.59
C GLN A 245 3.80 -25.10 2.35
N GLU A 246 3.47 -23.92 1.80
CA GLU A 246 3.74 -22.61 2.38
C GLU A 246 2.72 -22.26 3.46
N ALA A 247 1.46 -22.68 3.26
CA ALA A 247 0.36 -22.50 4.21
C ALA A 247 0.55 -23.25 5.55
N GLN A 248 1.43 -24.26 5.58
CA GLN A 248 1.78 -25.02 6.79
C GLN A 248 2.71 -24.23 7.72
N CYS A 249 3.37 -23.19 7.23
CA CYS A 249 4.18 -22.31 8.06
C CYS A 249 3.30 -21.20 8.67
N PRO A 250 3.00 -21.25 9.98
CA PRO A 250 2.10 -20.28 10.60
C PRO A 250 2.66 -18.85 10.58
N ILE A 251 3.99 -18.71 10.59
CA ILE A 251 4.68 -17.42 10.52
C ILE A 251 4.45 -16.78 9.15
N VAL A 252 4.67 -17.53 8.06
CA VAL A 252 4.46 -17.02 6.69
C VAL A 252 3.01 -16.61 6.48
N ARG A 253 2.07 -17.43 6.93
CA ARG A 253 0.64 -17.10 6.83
C ARG A 253 0.27 -15.84 7.62
N CYS A 254 0.78 -15.71 8.85
CA CYS A 254 0.53 -14.54 9.69
C CYS A 254 1.11 -13.27 9.07
N LEU A 255 2.38 -13.32 8.64
CA LEU A 255 3.04 -12.19 8.00
C LEU A 255 2.36 -11.78 6.68
N ALA A 256 2.01 -12.74 5.83
CA ALA A 256 1.31 -12.46 4.58
C ALA A 256 -0.05 -11.81 4.84
N GLN A 257 -0.78 -12.29 5.85
CA GLN A 257 -2.08 -11.73 6.23
C GLN A 257 -1.96 -10.31 6.77
N GLU A 258 -1.00 -10.05 7.67
CA GLU A 258 -0.72 -8.72 8.23
C GLU A 258 -0.28 -7.74 7.14
N LEU A 259 0.66 -8.15 6.28
CA LEU A 259 1.14 -7.31 5.19
C LEU A 259 0.02 -6.98 4.21
N LEU A 260 -0.78 -7.96 3.81
CA LEU A 260 -1.87 -7.73 2.87
C LEU A 260 -2.97 -6.84 3.48
N ALA A 261 -3.24 -6.99 4.78
CA ALA A 261 -4.21 -6.14 5.48
C ALA A 261 -3.70 -4.69 5.60
N CYS A 262 -2.50 -4.48 6.15
CA CYS A 262 -1.95 -3.16 6.45
C CYS A 262 -1.46 -2.40 5.21
N VAL A 263 -0.74 -3.07 4.31
CA VAL A 263 0.00 -2.40 3.23
C VAL A 263 -0.85 -2.26 1.97
N VAL A 264 -1.78 -3.20 1.75
CA VAL A 264 -2.58 -3.21 0.51
C VAL A 264 -4.01 -2.79 0.81
N MET A 265 -4.69 -3.54 1.67
CA MET A 265 -6.12 -3.34 1.82
C MET A 265 -6.48 -2.08 2.59
N GLN A 266 -5.73 -1.72 3.64
CA GLN A 266 -6.06 -0.55 4.44
C GLN A 266 -5.94 0.75 3.63
N PRO A 267 -4.87 0.97 2.82
CA PRO A 267 -4.83 2.08 1.88
C PRO A 267 -5.97 2.07 0.85
N ILE A 268 -6.35 0.89 0.33
CA ILE A 268 -7.47 0.75 -0.62
C ILE A 268 -8.80 1.16 0.04
N MET A 269 -9.04 0.72 1.28
CA MET A 269 -10.25 1.06 2.02
C MET A 269 -10.30 2.55 2.36
N ASN A 270 -9.18 3.14 2.81
CA ASN A 270 -9.09 4.57 3.10
C ASN A 270 -9.34 5.39 1.82
N PHE A 271 -8.79 4.94 0.67
CA PHE A 271 -9.06 5.56 -0.63
C PHE A 271 -10.52 5.44 -1.06
N ALA A 272 -11.15 4.28 -0.84
CA ALA A 272 -12.55 4.03 -1.18
C ALA A 272 -13.54 4.73 -0.22
N SER A 273 -13.09 5.11 0.98
CA SER A 273 -13.91 5.82 1.96
C SER A 273 -13.87 7.33 1.73
N PRO A 274 -14.99 7.97 1.36
CA PRO A 274 -14.98 9.41 1.05
C PRO A 274 -14.82 10.31 2.29
N GLY A 275 -15.00 9.79 3.51
CA GLY A 275 -14.97 10.57 4.76
C GLY A 275 -13.61 10.68 5.47
N LEU A 276 -12.68 9.73 5.25
CA LEU A 276 -11.34 9.76 5.87
C LEU A 276 -10.33 10.58 5.07
N ALA A 277 -10.58 10.82 3.79
CA ALA A 277 -9.71 11.62 2.94
C ALA A 277 -9.61 13.10 3.38
N SER A 278 -10.61 13.63 4.09
CA SER A 278 -10.58 14.99 4.64
C SER A 278 -9.87 15.08 5.99
N ASP A 279 -10.00 14.07 6.85
CA ASP A 279 -9.52 14.15 8.24
C ASP A 279 -8.17 13.48 8.45
N GLU A 280 -7.86 12.33 7.83
CA GLU A 280 -6.52 11.71 7.93
C GLU A 280 -5.45 12.53 7.19
N PHE A 281 -5.80 13.16 6.06
CA PHE A 281 -4.88 14.06 5.36
C PHE A 281 -4.55 15.30 6.22
N CYS A 282 -5.51 15.79 7.00
CA CYS A 282 -5.30 16.84 8.00
C CYS A 282 -4.53 16.34 9.22
N HIS A 283 -4.79 15.14 9.74
CA HIS A 283 -4.13 14.63 10.93
C HIS A 283 -2.67 14.23 10.68
N SER A 284 -2.37 13.65 9.51
CA SER A 284 -0.98 13.41 9.06
C SER A 284 -0.25 14.71 8.73
N ALA A 285 -0.93 15.73 8.19
CA ALA A 285 -0.33 17.06 7.98
C ALA A 285 -0.08 17.82 9.30
N CYS A 286 -0.97 17.70 10.28
CA CYS A 286 -0.81 18.32 11.61
C CYS A 286 0.27 17.63 12.46
N MET A 287 0.42 16.31 12.37
CA MET A 287 1.53 15.58 13.03
C MET A 287 2.90 15.87 12.40
N LEU A 288 2.95 16.37 11.16
CA LEU A 288 4.19 16.79 10.49
C LEU A 288 4.51 18.28 10.70
N LEU A 289 3.57 19.07 11.24
CA LEU A 289 3.71 20.52 11.50
C LEU A 289 3.61 20.88 13.00
N GLY A 290 3.65 19.89 13.90
CA GLY A 290 3.75 20.05 15.35
C GLY A 290 5.10 19.60 15.89
#